data_AF-A0A2L0F8K4-F1
#
_entry.id   AF-A0A2L0F8K4-F1
#
_cell.length_a   1.000
_cell.length_b   1.000
_cell.length_c   1.000
_cell.angle_alpha   90.00
_cell.angle_beta   90.00
_cell.angle_gamma   90.00
#
_symmetry.space_group_name_H-M   'P 1'
#
loop_
_entity.id
_entity.type
_entity.pdbx_description
1 polymer ?
#
loop_
_entity_poly.entity_id
_entity_poly.type
_entity_poly.pdbx_seq_one_letter_code
_entity_poly.pdbx_strand_id
1 'polypeptide(L)'
;MGDTRARCGAAARCALVAATWVMLGCGSAVSVCGCYPYDCAEHIACGEPGAPEGEIEPEAPGTPPSAPDSPDGDPCGGDPIDAAPTNGCGVFASSSLGDDANPGTRALPVRTLRQAIERSRQGARRVYACAEIFKEAVEVPAGTEIWGGLDCARGWAFIGDRAKAVLAPAPDLIPLRVEGGSGASVVADVIAQAADAAQPSGSSIAALVLPGATVTFLRSALVAGHGAPGEHGEYGGDGAAASGAYGHRGGDACSADVVAGAPAAATTCDDGDTIGGAGGDGAVTSGDDGRSGLPEPISNAMGWGQAGEGQTAGAACTDGVQGNPGSHGAQGRGAAGRGMITRAGWEGIRGADGARGFSGQGGGGGGGTLGGVMFCGMSPALPKGGASGGSGGGGGCGGRGGQGGGYGGASIALISLSDGVTLHDTTLAAADGGDGGRGGAGQIGGEGGSRGTGGAARSGSLRGCDGGRGGQGGNGGHGGGGLGGPSIGIAYLLDPPKVLGMLSLGVGEPGKGGAGGRADLPELAGQAGAGAEMLGFVQ
;
A
#
# COMPACT_ATOMS: atom_id res chain seq x y z
N MET A 1 63.39 -35.37 -30.54
CA MET A 1 63.31 -36.04 -29.22
C MET A 1 62.41 -35.19 -28.34
N GLY A 2 61.43 -35.79 -27.66
CA GLY A 2 60.51 -35.08 -26.78
C GLY A 2 59.28 -35.92 -26.47
N ASP A 3 59.11 -36.25 -25.19
CA ASP A 3 57.86 -36.75 -24.61
C ASP A 3 57.92 -36.54 -23.08
N THR A 4 56.93 -35.82 -22.54
CA THR A 4 56.46 -36.06 -21.17
C THR A 4 55.02 -35.56 -21.08
N ARG A 5 54.10 -36.47 -20.73
CA ARG A 5 52.68 -36.18 -20.59
C ARG A 5 52.33 -35.85 -19.14
N ALA A 6 51.40 -34.94 -18.95
CA ALA A 6 50.46 -34.99 -17.83
C ALA A 6 49.05 -34.69 -18.35
N ARG A 7 48.07 -35.52 -17.97
CA ARG A 7 46.64 -35.26 -18.16
C ARG A 7 45.96 -35.43 -16.81
N CYS A 8 45.15 -34.45 -16.42
CA CYS A 8 44.01 -34.65 -15.53
C CYS A 8 42.86 -33.77 -16.04
N GLY A 9 41.63 -34.21 -15.82
CA GLY A 9 40.44 -33.47 -16.19
C GLY A 9 39.22 -34.12 -15.58
N ALA A 10 38.23 -33.30 -15.22
CA ALA A 10 36.92 -33.74 -14.76
C ALA A 10 35.89 -32.72 -15.24
N ALA A 11 34.82 -33.19 -15.87
CA ALA A 11 33.66 -32.37 -16.20
C ALA A 11 32.56 -32.64 -15.17
N ALA A 12 31.92 -31.59 -14.66
CA ALA A 12 30.78 -31.70 -13.74
C ALA A 12 29.51 -31.18 -14.42
N ARG A 13 28.53 -32.07 -14.63
CA ARG A 13 27.14 -31.74 -14.98
C ARG A 13 26.22 -32.56 -14.09
N CYS A 14 25.60 -31.89 -13.13
CA CYS A 14 24.42 -32.33 -12.39
C CYS A 14 23.66 -31.06 -11.95
N ALA A 15 22.37 -31.06 -11.63
CA ALA A 15 21.20 -31.86 -12.04
C ALA A 15 20.03 -31.26 -11.23
N LEU A 16 18.81 -31.21 -11.76
CA LEU A 16 17.66 -30.78 -10.94
C LEU A 16 17.37 -31.82 -9.85
N VAL A 17 17.00 -31.34 -8.66
CA VAL A 17 16.25 -32.12 -7.67
C VAL A 17 15.01 -31.31 -7.30
N ALA A 18 13.85 -31.96 -7.38
CA ALA A 18 12.60 -31.46 -6.83
C ALA A 18 12.07 -32.51 -5.84
N ALA A 19 11.76 -32.09 -4.62
CA ALA A 19 11.13 -32.92 -3.59
C ALA A 19 10.35 -32.02 -2.62
N THR A 20 9.28 -32.55 -2.03
CA THR A 20 8.24 -31.75 -1.36
C THR A 20 8.01 -32.17 0.10
N TRP A 21 7.81 -31.16 0.96
CA TRP A 21 6.94 -31.16 2.15
C TRP A 21 7.05 -32.29 3.19
N VAL A 22 7.49 -31.92 4.41
CA VAL A 22 6.87 -32.37 5.68
C VAL A 22 6.80 -31.17 6.64
N MET A 23 5.69 -31.02 7.37
CA MET A 23 5.52 -30.04 8.44
C MET A 23 5.44 -30.75 9.80
N LEU A 24 6.22 -30.29 10.78
CA LEU A 24 5.93 -30.39 12.21
C LEU A 24 6.82 -29.38 12.95
N GLY A 25 6.34 -28.77 14.03
CA GLY A 25 7.09 -27.71 14.70
C GLY A 25 6.93 -27.68 16.22
N CYS A 26 7.90 -27.08 16.88
CA CYS A 26 7.75 -26.42 18.19
C CYS A 26 8.85 -25.35 18.32
N GLY A 27 8.57 -24.24 19.01
CA GLY A 27 9.41 -23.04 18.95
C GLY A 27 10.47 -22.91 20.03
N SER A 28 11.46 -22.04 19.77
CA SER A 28 12.31 -21.36 20.76
C SER A 28 12.97 -20.15 20.11
N ALA A 29 13.05 -19.02 20.81
CA ALA A 29 13.69 -17.81 20.28
C ALA A 29 15.19 -17.77 20.65
N VAL A 30 16.06 -17.61 19.65
CA VAL A 30 17.49 -17.34 19.82
C VAL A 30 17.94 -16.35 18.74
N SER A 31 18.80 -15.39 19.10
CA SER A 31 19.30 -14.35 18.20
C SER A 31 20.06 -14.90 16.98
N VAL A 32 19.82 -14.32 15.81
CA VAL A 32 20.69 -14.53 14.63
C VAL A 32 22.00 -13.78 14.86
N CYS A 33 23.10 -14.51 14.99
CA CYS A 33 24.46 -13.97 14.91
C CYS A 33 25.19 -14.68 13.76
N GLY A 34 25.15 -14.07 12.57
CA GLY A 34 25.75 -14.63 11.36
C GLY A 34 27.19 -14.13 11.18
N CYS A 35 28.17 -14.98 11.46
CA CYS A 35 29.57 -14.65 11.19
C CYS A 35 29.87 -14.67 9.69
N TYR A 36 30.13 -13.48 9.11
CA TYR A 36 30.88 -13.34 7.86
C TYR A 36 32.37 -13.12 8.17
N PRO A 37 33.28 -14.03 7.80
CA PRO A 37 34.71 -13.82 7.98
C PRO A 37 35.32 -13.14 6.75
N TYR A 38 35.51 -11.83 6.82
CA TYR A 38 36.59 -11.14 6.12
C TYR A 38 37.32 -10.24 7.12
N ASP A 39 38.64 -10.38 7.17
CA ASP A 39 39.45 -9.94 8.30
C ASP A 39 40.02 -8.53 8.08
N CYS A 40 40.05 -7.73 9.15
CA CYS A 40 40.60 -6.37 9.15
C CYS A 40 41.81 -6.31 10.08
N ALA A 41 42.99 -6.60 9.52
CA ALA A 41 44.27 -6.49 10.22
C ALA A 41 44.97 -5.17 9.84
N GLU A 42 44.80 -4.14 10.66
CA GLU A 42 45.46 -2.84 10.51
C GLU A 42 46.54 -2.63 11.60
N HIS A 43 47.61 -1.91 11.24
CA HIS A 43 48.66 -1.37 12.12
C HIS A 43 49.46 -2.31 13.07
N ILE A 44 50.72 -2.55 12.72
CA ILE A 44 51.85 -2.39 13.66
C ILE A 44 52.86 -1.40 13.03
N ALA A 45 53.48 -0.58 13.86
CA ALA A 45 54.23 0.61 13.44
C ALA A 45 55.63 0.32 12.87
N CYS A 46 56.09 1.21 11.99
CA CYS A 46 57.51 1.43 11.71
C CYS A 46 58.04 2.57 12.59
N GLY A 47 59.27 2.43 13.10
CA GLY A 47 60.02 3.52 13.73
C GLY A 47 61.42 3.59 13.13
N GLU A 48 61.90 4.79 12.84
CA GLU A 48 63.30 5.05 12.46
C GLU A 48 64.19 5.03 13.72
N PRO A 49 65.51 4.81 13.61
CA PRO A 49 66.41 5.89 13.14
C PRO A 49 67.63 5.45 12.30
N GLY A 50 68.18 6.33 11.47
CA GLY A 50 69.56 6.18 10.97
C GLY A 50 69.94 6.92 9.68
N ALA A 51 70.84 7.90 9.79
CA ALA A 51 71.60 8.57 8.72
C ALA A 51 72.99 8.96 9.28
N PRO A 52 74.00 9.41 8.49
CA PRO A 52 74.10 9.59 7.03
C PRO A 52 74.90 8.40 6.40
N GLU A 53 75.70 8.42 5.31
CA GLU A 53 76.37 9.43 4.45
C GLU A 53 76.53 8.90 2.99
N GLY A 54 76.74 9.80 2.02
CA GLY A 54 77.23 9.44 0.66
C GLY A 54 76.62 10.23 -0.50
N GLU A 55 77.42 11.07 -1.17
CA GLU A 55 77.04 11.84 -2.36
C GLU A 55 77.20 11.04 -3.67
N ILE A 56 76.43 11.39 -4.72
CA ILE A 56 76.86 11.59 -6.13
C ILE A 56 75.61 11.79 -7.01
N GLU A 57 75.54 12.91 -7.73
CA GLU A 57 74.57 13.12 -8.82
C GLU A 57 75.11 12.56 -10.15
N PRO A 58 74.21 12.08 -11.01
CA PRO A 58 74.32 12.36 -12.44
C PRO A 58 73.01 12.87 -13.05
N GLU A 59 73.13 13.69 -14.09
CA GLU A 59 72.05 14.47 -14.72
C GLU A 59 70.93 13.60 -15.32
N ALA A 60 69.67 13.97 -15.07
CA ALA A 60 68.49 13.30 -15.62
C ALA A 60 68.23 13.73 -17.09
N PRO A 61 68.18 12.80 -18.07
CA PRO A 61 67.91 13.16 -19.46
C PRO A 61 66.42 13.41 -19.71
N GLY A 62 66.10 14.61 -20.20
CA GLY A 62 64.96 14.90 -21.08
C GLY A 62 63.56 14.49 -20.60
N THR A 63 62.79 15.47 -20.11
CA THR A 63 61.33 15.37 -19.97
C THR A 63 60.71 14.82 -21.25
N PRO A 64 59.96 13.69 -21.22
CA PRO A 64 59.17 13.28 -22.38
C PRO A 64 58.14 14.40 -22.64
N PRO A 65 57.96 14.85 -23.90
CA PRO A 65 57.14 16.01 -24.19
C PRO A 65 55.70 15.78 -23.73
N SER A 66 55.07 16.83 -23.21
CA SER A 66 53.63 16.88 -22.99
C SER A 66 52.90 16.36 -24.22
N ALA A 67 51.83 15.59 -24.02
CA ALA A 67 50.91 15.30 -25.11
C ALA A 67 50.48 16.65 -25.73
N PRO A 68 50.58 16.83 -27.05
CA PRO A 68 50.22 18.10 -27.66
C PRO A 68 48.74 18.36 -27.42
N ASP A 69 48.40 19.57 -26.95
CA ASP A 69 47.03 20.07 -27.01
C ASP A 69 46.59 20.03 -28.47
N SER A 70 45.66 19.13 -28.81
CA SER A 70 45.10 19.04 -30.17
C SER A 70 44.39 20.36 -30.50
N PRO A 71 44.84 21.15 -31.49
CA PRO A 71 44.21 22.43 -31.82
C PRO A 71 42.83 22.27 -32.47
N ASP A 72 42.54 21.06 -32.96
CA ASP A 72 41.25 20.65 -33.49
C ASP A 72 40.46 19.92 -32.40
N GLY A 73 39.46 20.60 -31.83
CA GLY A 73 38.46 19.95 -30.98
C GLY A 73 37.62 18.94 -31.77
N ASP A 74 36.89 18.06 -31.07
CA ASP A 74 35.95 17.14 -31.71
C ASP A 74 34.99 17.93 -32.63
N PRO A 75 35.00 17.71 -33.96
CA PRO A 75 34.15 18.45 -34.91
C PRO A 75 32.65 18.17 -34.71
N CYS A 76 32.32 17.22 -33.83
CA CYS A 76 30.98 16.83 -33.43
C CYS A 76 30.67 17.15 -31.95
N GLY A 77 31.65 17.65 -31.19
CA GLY A 77 31.51 18.08 -29.79
C GLY A 77 31.04 19.53 -29.65
N GLY A 78 31.09 20.06 -28.42
CA GLY A 78 30.65 21.42 -28.11
C GLY A 78 29.12 21.60 -28.07
N ASP A 79 28.68 22.82 -27.82
CA ASP A 79 27.27 23.19 -27.63
C ASP A 79 26.66 23.72 -28.94
N PRO A 80 25.52 23.19 -29.43
CA PRO A 80 24.85 23.68 -30.64
C PRO A 80 24.42 25.16 -30.64
N ILE A 81 24.50 25.85 -29.49
CA ILE A 81 24.39 27.32 -29.42
C ILE A 81 25.48 28.03 -30.23
N ASP A 82 26.69 27.47 -30.30
CA ASP A 82 27.85 28.08 -30.95
C ASP A 82 27.92 27.77 -32.45
N ALA A 83 27.49 26.56 -32.86
CA ALA A 83 27.50 26.12 -34.25
C ALA A 83 26.38 25.11 -34.57
N ALA A 84 25.72 25.28 -35.72
CA ALA A 84 24.69 24.35 -36.18
C ALA A 84 25.28 22.96 -36.50
N PRO A 85 24.82 21.87 -35.85
CA PRO A 85 25.45 20.54 -35.92
C PRO A 85 25.49 19.98 -37.36
N THR A 86 26.51 19.19 -37.69
CA THR A 86 26.74 18.64 -39.05
C THR A 86 26.32 17.16 -39.16
N ASN A 87 26.10 16.69 -40.40
CA ASN A 87 25.78 15.27 -40.64
C ASN A 87 26.94 14.38 -40.20
N GLY A 88 26.64 13.29 -39.50
CA GLY A 88 27.63 12.38 -38.92
C GLY A 88 27.88 12.61 -37.42
N CYS A 89 27.63 13.83 -36.93
CA CYS A 89 27.87 14.22 -35.54
C CYS A 89 26.78 13.85 -34.53
N GLY A 90 25.83 13.00 -34.93
CA GLY A 90 24.68 12.60 -34.14
C GLY A 90 23.49 12.20 -35.01
N VAL A 91 22.37 11.90 -34.36
CA VAL A 91 21.10 11.53 -35.00
C VAL A 91 20.09 12.66 -34.86
N PHE A 92 19.42 12.98 -35.96
CA PHE A 92 18.58 14.17 -36.12
C PHE A 92 17.10 13.80 -36.05
N ALA A 93 16.33 14.48 -35.17
CA ALA A 93 14.94 14.18 -34.86
C ALA A 93 14.01 15.39 -35.07
N SER A 94 12.91 15.20 -35.81
CA SER A 94 11.84 16.18 -36.02
C SER A 94 10.47 15.51 -35.98
N SER A 95 9.59 15.94 -35.08
CA SER A 95 8.23 15.43 -35.00
C SER A 95 7.39 15.85 -36.21
N SER A 96 7.73 16.95 -36.90
CA SER A 96 6.96 17.47 -38.05
C SER A 96 7.55 17.13 -39.43
N LEU A 97 8.87 16.99 -39.55
CA LEU A 97 9.57 16.72 -40.82
C LEU A 97 10.14 15.29 -40.92
N GLY A 98 10.13 14.52 -39.83
CA GLY A 98 10.77 13.21 -39.75
C GLY A 98 9.87 12.01 -40.00
N ASP A 99 10.50 10.89 -40.33
CA ASP A 99 9.90 9.54 -40.38
C ASP A 99 10.88 8.58 -39.68
N ASP A 100 10.41 7.70 -38.80
CA ASP A 100 11.28 6.78 -38.06
C ASP A 100 11.99 5.76 -38.97
N ALA A 101 11.48 5.53 -40.18
CA ALA A 101 12.16 4.74 -41.21
C ALA A 101 13.42 5.43 -41.77
N ASN A 102 13.53 6.75 -41.65
CA ASN A 102 14.68 7.51 -42.14
C ASN A 102 15.98 7.17 -41.40
N PRO A 103 17.16 7.39 -42.02
CA PRO A 103 18.45 7.19 -41.37
C PRO A 103 18.71 8.12 -40.18
N GLY A 104 17.97 9.23 -40.04
CA GLY A 104 18.17 10.21 -38.96
C GLY A 104 19.28 11.21 -39.25
N THR A 105 19.35 11.73 -40.48
CA THR A 105 20.27 12.79 -40.91
C THR A 105 19.55 14.15 -40.99
N ARG A 106 20.25 15.27 -41.14
CA ARG A 106 19.62 16.60 -41.26
C ARG A 106 18.66 16.75 -42.44
N ALA A 107 18.82 15.92 -43.48
CA ALA A 107 17.97 15.90 -44.68
C ALA A 107 16.86 14.85 -44.62
N LEU A 108 17.04 13.80 -43.82
CA LEU A 108 16.06 12.74 -43.56
C LEU A 108 16.09 12.42 -42.05
N PRO A 109 15.47 13.28 -41.21
CA PRO A 109 15.44 13.08 -39.76
C PRO A 109 14.46 11.97 -39.37
N VAL A 110 14.65 11.38 -38.20
CA VAL A 110 13.66 10.49 -37.59
C VAL A 110 12.53 11.28 -36.94
N ARG A 111 11.36 10.66 -36.75
CA ARG A 111 10.18 11.35 -36.22
C ARG A 111 10.15 11.39 -34.69
N THR A 112 10.74 10.39 -34.05
CA THR A 112 10.74 10.22 -32.59
C THR A 112 12.13 10.34 -31.99
N LEU A 113 12.18 10.91 -30.78
CA LEU A 113 13.40 10.97 -29.97
C LEU A 113 13.83 9.57 -29.52
N ARG A 114 12.89 8.65 -29.24
CA ARG A 114 13.20 7.25 -28.96
C ARG A 114 13.94 6.57 -30.12
N GLN A 115 13.47 6.76 -31.36
CA GLN A 115 14.17 6.21 -32.53
C GLN A 115 15.54 6.87 -32.75
N ALA A 116 15.69 8.15 -32.42
CA ALA A 116 16.96 8.87 -32.53
C ALA A 116 18.01 8.32 -31.54
N ILE A 117 17.61 8.13 -30.29
CA ILE A 117 18.45 7.56 -29.23
C ILE A 117 18.88 6.14 -29.60
N GLU A 118 17.95 5.29 -30.06
CA GLU A 118 18.26 3.92 -30.48
C GLU A 118 19.29 3.89 -31.61
N ARG A 119 19.14 4.74 -32.63
CA ARG A 119 20.13 4.87 -33.72
C ARG A 119 21.48 5.41 -33.19
N SER A 120 21.48 6.35 -32.23
CA SER A 120 22.70 6.96 -31.71
C SER A 120 23.60 5.98 -30.95
N ARG A 121 23.04 4.88 -30.42
CA ARG A 121 23.79 3.78 -29.79
C ARG A 121 24.84 3.14 -30.71
N GLN A 122 24.66 3.27 -32.03
CA GLN A 122 25.55 2.73 -33.07
C GLN A 122 26.63 3.72 -33.52
N GLY A 123 26.69 4.92 -32.93
CA GLY A 123 27.63 5.99 -33.27
C GLY A 123 27.94 6.88 -32.08
N ALA A 124 28.01 8.20 -32.30
CA ALA A 124 28.46 9.19 -31.32
C ALA A 124 27.53 9.41 -30.09
N ARG A 125 26.47 8.61 -29.90
CA ARG A 125 25.46 8.75 -28.82
C ARG A 125 24.85 10.16 -28.64
N ARG A 126 24.92 10.98 -29.68
CA ARG A 126 24.50 12.38 -29.71
C ARG A 126 23.21 12.51 -30.52
N VAL A 127 22.21 13.20 -29.98
CA VAL A 127 20.88 13.38 -30.56
C VAL A 127 20.55 14.87 -30.64
N TYR A 128 20.09 15.30 -31.81
CA TYR A 128 19.72 16.69 -32.10
C TYR A 128 18.22 16.78 -32.39
N ALA A 129 17.50 17.61 -31.64
CA ALA A 129 16.05 17.69 -31.68
C ALA A 129 15.55 19.09 -32.02
N CYS A 130 14.51 19.14 -32.85
CA CYS A 130 13.81 20.38 -33.16
C CYS A 130 13.13 20.98 -31.91
N ALA A 131 12.91 22.29 -31.93
CA ALA A 131 12.05 22.97 -30.96
C ALA A 131 10.55 22.66 -31.21
N GLU A 132 10.18 21.39 -31.04
CA GLU A 132 8.86 20.81 -31.35
C GLU A 132 8.36 19.94 -30.19
N ILE A 133 7.09 19.49 -30.25
CA ILE A 133 6.46 18.66 -29.22
C ILE A 133 6.51 17.17 -29.64
N PHE A 134 7.35 16.41 -28.93
CA PHE A 134 7.46 14.96 -29.04
C PHE A 134 6.50 14.30 -28.04
N LYS A 135 5.44 13.66 -28.54
CA LYS A 135 4.37 13.05 -27.73
C LYS A 135 4.74 11.65 -27.22
N GLU A 136 5.86 11.55 -26.53
CA GLU A 136 6.44 10.28 -26.08
C GLU A 136 7.22 10.42 -24.78
N ALA A 137 7.29 9.33 -24.02
CA ALA A 137 8.23 9.15 -22.92
C ALA A 137 9.57 8.60 -23.46
N VAL A 138 10.68 9.08 -22.91
CA VAL A 138 12.04 8.81 -23.38
C VAL A 138 12.90 8.23 -22.26
N GLU A 139 13.60 7.14 -22.59
CA GLU A 139 14.65 6.54 -21.77
C GLU A 139 16.02 6.89 -22.36
N VAL A 140 16.91 7.46 -21.52
CA VAL A 140 18.24 7.95 -21.91
C VAL A 140 19.32 7.03 -21.34
N PRO A 141 20.00 6.22 -22.18
CA PRO A 141 21.12 5.40 -21.73
C PRO A 141 22.29 6.25 -21.21
N ALA A 142 23.07 5.72 -20.28
CA ALA A 142 24.30 6.38 -19.81
C ALA A 142 25.25 6.73 -20.96
N GLY A 143 25.88 7.91 -20.89
CA GLY A 143 26.71 8.45 -21.96
C GLY A 143 25.95 8.80 -23.24
N THR A 144 24.68 9.23 -23.14
CA THR A 144 23.88 9.72 -24.28
C THR A 144 23.62 11.21 -24.11
N GLU A 145 23.80 11.98 -25.18
CA GLU A 145 23.55 13.42 -25.18
C GLU A 145 22.34 13.76 -26.05
N ILE A 146 21.43 14.59 -25.52
CA ILE A 146 20.25 15.11 -26.21
C ILE A 146 20.31 16.64 -26.18
N TRP A 147 20.28 17.24 -27.36
CA TRP A 147 20.36 18.69 -27.58
C TRP A 147 19.12 19.17 -28.35
N GLY A 148 18.24 19.91 -27.67
CA GLY A 148 17.03 20.49 -28.25
C GLY A 148 17.20 21.92 -28.79
N GLY A 149 16.07 22.60 -29.02
CA GLY A 149 16.07 24.04 -29.35
C GLY A 149 16.51 24.40 -30.77
N LEU A 150 16.43 23.48 -31.74
CA LEU A 150 16.92 23.70 -33.11
C LEU A 150 15.79 24.06 -34.11
N ASP A 151 16.07 25.00 -35.03
CA ASP A 151 15.21 25.30 -36.19
C ASP A 151 15.56 24.38 -37.36
N CYS A 152 14.98 23.20 -37.37
CA CYS A 152 15.22 22.17 -38.38
C CYS A 152 14.82 22.60 -39.79
N ALA A 153 13.82 23.49 -39.93
CA ALA A 153 13.41 24.06 -41.21
C ALA A 153 14.42 25.11 -41.73
N ARG A 154 15.11 25.82 -40.84
CA ARG A 154 16.20 26.78 -41.16
C ARG A 154 17.59 26.23 -40.85
N GLY A 155 17.82 24.98 -41.23
CA GLY A 155 19.15 24.41 -41.27
C GLY A 155 19.72 23.98 -39.91
N TRP A 156 18.87 23.69 -38.92
CA TRP A 156 19.26 23.17 -37.60
C TRP A 156 20.10 24.13 -36.75
N ALA A 157 19.95 25.44 -36.95
CA ALA A 157 20.54 26.44 -36.06
C ALA A 157 19.77 26.50 -34.72
N PHE A 158 20.47 26.70 -33.61
CA PHE A 158 19.85 26.92 -32.30
C PHE A 158 19.04 28.22 -32.27
N ILE A 159 17.89 28.21 -31.60
CA ILE A 159 16.93 29.32 -31.66
C ILE A 159 16.98 30.29 -30.47
N GLY A 160 17.79 29.99 -29.45
CA GLY A 160 17.73 30.67 -28.14
C GLY A 160 16.50 30.23 -27.35
N ASP A 161 16.25 30.86 -26.20
CA ASP A 161 15.14 30.51 -25.29
C ASP A 161 13.72 30.81 -25.82
N ARG A 162 13.57 31.03 -27.14
CA ARG A 162 12.27 31.22 -27.81
C ARG A 162 11.42 29.96 -27.82
N ALA A 163 12.03 28.78 -27.95
CA ALA A 163 11.41 27.48 -27.70
C ALA A 163 12.50 26.39 -27.56
N LYS A 164 12.12 25.25 -26.99
CA LYS A 164 12.98 24.10 -26.66
C LYS A 164 12.30 22.82 -27.13
N ALA A 165 12.99 21.68 -27.16
CA ALA A 165 12.35 20.41 -27.52
C ALA A 165 11.46 19.93 -26.37
N VAL A 166 10.18 19.63 -26.60
CA VAL A 166 9.23 19.30 -25.52
C VAL A 166 8.88 17.82 -25.53
N LEU A 167 9.17 17.10 -24.44
CA LEU A 167 8.68 15.76 -24.16
C LEU A 167 7.33 15.88 -23.44
N ALA A 168 6.24 15.50 -24.10
CA ALA A 168 4.88 15.59 -23.57
C ALA A 168 4.10 14.29 -23.84
N PRO A 169 4.34 13.20 -23.08
CA PRO A 169 3.60 11.94 -23.20
C PRO A 169 2.12 12.09 -22.79
N ALA A 170 1.39 10.98 -22.87
CA ALA A 170 0.09 10.86 -22.20
C ALA A 170 0.23 10.92 -20.66
N PRO A 171 -0.87 11.18 -19.92
CA PRO A 171 -0.91 11.05 -18.46
C PRO A 171 -0.34 9.74 -17.91
N ASP A 172 0.03 9.77 -16.64
CA ASP A 172 0.56 8.63 -15.87
C ASP A 172 1.90 8.06 -16.43
N LEU A 173 2.56 8.77 -17.35
CA LEU A 173 3.89 8.43 -17.90
C LEU A 173 4.94 9.49 -17.56
N ILE A 174 6.11 9.06 -17.08
CA ILE A 174 7.27 9.93 -16.85
C ILE A 174 7.86 10.33 -18.21
N PRO A 175 7.91 11.63 -18.60
CA PRO A 175 8.46 12.07 -19.88
C PRO A 175 9.91 11.69 -20.11
N LEU A 176 10.73 11.73 -19.05
CA LEU A 176 12.16 11.55 -19.13
C LEU A 176 12.70 10.62 -18.04
N ARG A 177 13.31 9.51 -18.45
CA ARG A 177 14.01 8.56 -17.57
C ARG A 177 15.48 8.51 -17.96
N VAL A 178 16.39 8.54 -16.99
CA VAL A 178 17.83 8.44 -17.22
C VAL A 178 18.37 7.17 -16.57
N GLU A 179 18.95 6.29 -17.38
CA GLU A 179 19.39 4.96 -16.99
C GLU A 179 20.83 4.96 -16.46
N GLY A 180 21.11 4.12 -15.47
CA GLY A 180 22.44 3.97 -14.88
C GLY A 180 23.45 3.27 -15.79
N GLY A 181 24.74 3.61 -15.66
CA GLY A 181 25.80 3.00 -16.45
C GLY A 181 27.06 3.88 -16.59
N SER A 182 27.92 3.51 -17.53
CA SER A 182 29.16 4.25 -17.82
C SER A 182 28.96 5.38 -18.84
N GLY A 183 29.58 6.53 -18.55
CA GLY A 183 29.50 7.76 -19.35
C GLY A 183 28.53 8.79 -18.75
N ALA A 184 28.88 10.06 -18.87
CA ALA A 184 28.00 11.17 -18.48
C ALA A 184 27.02 11.47 -19.61
N SER A 185 25.72 11.52 -19.28
CA SER A 185 24.68 11.94 -20.22
C SER A 185 24.44 13.45 -20.14
N VAL A 186 23.94 14.05 -21.22
CA VAL A 186 23.57 15.48 -21.26
C VAL A 186 22.14 15.62 -21.76
N VAL A 187 21.34 16.44 -21.10
CA VAL A 187 19.98 16.80 -21.53
C VAL A 187 19.87 18.31 -21.61
N ALA A 188 20.14 18.84 -22.80
CA ALA A 188 20.27 20.27 -23.07
C ALA A 188 19.08 20.80 -23.87
N ASP A 189 18.53 21.94 -23.46
CA ASP A 189 17.43 22.63 -24.16
C ASP A 189 16.20 21.75 -24.43
N VAL A 190 15.87 20.91 -23.44
CA VAL A 190 14.68 20.05 -23.41
C VAL A 190 13.72 20.51 -22.30
N ILE A 191 12.42 20.47 -22.58
CA ILE A 191 11.36 20.57 -21.58
C ILE A 191 10.76 19.18 -21.39
N ALA A 192 10.98 18.57 -20.22
CA ALA A 192 10.26 17.39 -19.80
C ALA A 192 8.95 17.84 -19.13
N GLN A 193 7.81 17.65 -19.80
CA GLN A 193 6.50 18.09 -19.33
C GLN A 193 5.59 16.89 -19.06
N ALA A 194 5.43 16.54 -17.79
CA ALA A 194 4.44 15.53 -17.39
C ALA A 194 3.04 16.17 -17.38
N ALA A 195 2.08 15.49 -18.00
CA ALA A 195 0.67 15.85 -17.86
C ALA A 195 0.17 15.53 -16.45
N ASP A 196 -0.92 16.18 -16.04
CA ASP A 196 -1.64 15.84 -14.82
C ASP A 196 -1.96 14.34 -14.79
N ALA A 197 -1.80 13.71 -13.63
CA ALA A 197 -2.07 12.29 -13.49
C ALA A 197 -3.58 12.00 -13.58
N ALA A 198 -3.94 10.86 -14.20
CA ALA A 198 -5.32 10.52 -14.53
C ALA A 198 -5.86 9.29 -13.79
N GLN A 199 -4.99 8.39 -13.31
CA GLN A 199 -5.42 7.29 -12.42
C GLN A 199 -5.55 7.76 -10.97
N PRO A 200 -6.49 7.23 -10.16
CA PRO A 200 -6.52 7.46 -8.71
C PRO A 200 -5.17 7.10 -8.06
N SER A 201 -4.67 7.97 -7.18
CA SER A 201 -3.32 7.86 -6.58
C SER A 201 -2.14 8.03 -7.57
N GLY A 202 -2.41 8.26 -8.85
CA GLY A 202 -1.41 8.43 -9.91
C GLY A 202 -0.56 9.70 -9.71
N SER A 203 0.75 9.58 -9.96
CA SER A 203 1.71 10.66 -9.74
C SER A 203 2.21 11.27 -11.06
N SER A 204 2.28 12.59 -11.11
CA SER A 204 2.89 13.35 -12.19
C SER A 204 4.36 13.60 -11.86
N ILE A 205 5.26 13.05 -12.68
CA ILE A 205 6.71 13.11 -12.45
C ILE A 205 7.40 13.48 -13.76
N ALA A 206 8.13 14.60 -13.80
CA ALA A 206 8.72 15.08 -15.05
C ALA A 206 10.03 14.38 -15.42
N ALA A 207 10.89 14.10 -14.45
CA ALA A 207 12.11 13.31 -14.65
C ALA A 207 12.40 12.33 -13.51
N LEU A 208 12.93 11.15 -13.89
CA LEU A 208 13.48 10.16 -12.96
C LEU A 208 14.90 9.77 -13.39
N VAL A 209 15.87 9.99 -12.51
CA VAL A 209 17.26 9.53 -12.68
C VAL A 209 17.48 8.29 -11.82
N LEU A 210 17.89 7.18 -12.45
CA LEU A 210 18.08 5.89 -11.78
C LEU A 210 19.48 5.75 -11.15
N PRO A 211 19.68 4.81 -10.20
CA PRO A 211 20.96 4.65 -9.51
C PRO A 211 22.14 4.38 -10.45
N GLY A 212 23.26 5.07 -10.22
CA GLY A 212 24.46 4.94 -11.04
C GLY A 212 24.38 5.64 -12.39
N ALA A 213 23.44 6.56 -12.57
CA ALA A 213 23.41 7.47 -13.71
C ALA A 213 24.17 8.77 -13.40
N THR A 214 24.98 9.23 -14.35
CA THR A 214 25.60 10.55 -14.35
C THR A 214 24.94 11.40 -15.42
N VAL A 215 24.38 12.56 -15.07
CA VAL A 215 23.65 13.42 -16.04
C VAL A 215 23.74 14.90 -15.71
N THR A 216 23.98 15.71 -16.73
CA THR A 216 23.83 17.17 -16.68
C THR A 216 22.58 17.60 -17.41
N PHE A 217 21.64 18.23 -16.70
CA PHE A 217 20.56 19.02 -17.30
C PHE A 217 21.10 20.42 -17.59
N LEU A 218 20.91 20.92 -18.81
CA LEU A 218 21.52 22.17 -19.30
C LEU A 218 20.47 23.06 -19.97
N ARG A 219 20.16 24.24 -19.39
CA ARG A 219 19.12 25.16 -19.90
C ARG A 219 17.75 24.49 -20.11
N SER A 220 17.50 23.39 -19.41
CA SER A 220 16.33 22.52 -19.55
C SER A 220 15.24 22.91 -18.54
N ALA A 221 14.03 22.41 -18.74
CA ALA A 221 12.93 22.57 -17.79
C ALA A 221 12.27 21.22 -17.46
N LEU A 222 12.06 20.97 -16.17
CA LEU A 222 11.39 19.76 -15.66
C LEU A 222 10.08 20.20 -15.01
N VAL A 223 8.95 19.92 -15.65
CA VAL A 223 7.63 20.47 -15.32
C VAL A 223 6.63 19.35 -15.08
N ALA A 224 6.21 19.18 -13.84
CA ALA A 224 5.18 18.22 -13.46
C ALA A 224 3.81 18.90 -13.30
N GLY A 225 2.81 18.39 -14.01
CA GLY A 225 1.40 18.65 -13.74
C GLY A 225 0.93 18.13 -12.37
N HIS A 226 -0.36 18.21 -12.09
CA HIS A 226 -0.95 17.87 -10.80
C HIS A 226 -0.91 16.36 -10.49
N GLY A 227 -0.79 16.02 -9.21
CA GLY A 227 -1.01 14.66 -8.71
C GLY A 227 -2.50 14.32 -8.58
N ALA A 228 -2.90 13.09 -8.88
CA ALA A 228 -4.30 12.68 -8.84
C ALA A 228 -4.79 12.41 -7.41
N PRO A 229 -6.08 12.63 -7.09
CA PRO A 229 -6.63 12.32 -5.78
C PRO A 229 -6.60 10.81 -5.49
N GLY A 230 -6.48 10.46 -4.22
CA GLY A 230 -6.43 9.07 -3.75
C GLY A 230 -7.78 8.36 -3.81
N GLU A 231 -7.75 7.07 -4.11
CA GLU A 231 -8.94 6.19 -4.13
C GLU A 231 -9.65 6.20 -2.76
N HIS A 232 -10.99 6.28 -2.75
CA HIS A 232 -11.76 6.22 -1.51
C HIS A 232 -11.93 4.75 -1.08
N GLY A 233 -11.69 4.45 0.20
CA GLY A 233 -11.85 3.11 0.75
C GLY A 233 -13.32 2.67 0.79
N GLU A 234 -13.59 1.43 0.41
CA GLU A 234 -14.94 0.87 0.41
C GLU A 234 -15.54 0.80 1.82
N TYR A 235 -16.86 0.98 1.92
CA TYR A 235 -17.59 0.81 3.17
C TYR A 235 -17.67 -0.68 3.55
N GLY A 236 -17.67 -1.01 4.84
CA GLY A 236 -17.64 -2.41 5.29
C GLY A 236 -18.85 -3.23 4.84
N GLY A 237 -19.97 -2.56 4.58
CA GLY A 237 -21.15 -3.12 3.94
C GLY A 237 -22.33 -2.14 4.00
N ASP A 238 -23.34 -2.38 3.17
CA ASP A 238 -24.58 -1.61 3.21
C ASP A 238 -25.39 -1.94 4.48
N GLY A 239 -25.91 -0.90 5.14
CA GLY A 239 -26.78 -1.03 6.31
C GLY A 239 -26.09 -1.64 7.55
N ALA A 240 -26.85 -2.46 8.29
CA ALA A 240 -26.36 -3.23 9.42
C ALA A 240 -26.03 -4.66 9.01
N ALA A 241 -25.10 -5.30 9.73
CA ALA A 241 -24.84 -6.72 9.62
C ALA A 241 -26.06 -7.57 10.03
N ALA A 242 -26.04 -8.87 9.72
CA ALA A 242 -27.18 -9.76 9.91
C ALA A 242 -27.66 -9.79 11.39
N SER A 243 -28.96 -9.63 11.58
CA SER A 243 -29.58 -9.68 12.91
C SER A 243 -29.69 -11.13 13.42
N GLY A 244 -29.64 -11.27 14.74
CA GLY A 244 -29.73 -12.54 15.44
C GLY A 244 -31.08 -13.23 15.28
N ALA A 245 -31.05 -14.57 15.20
CA ALA A 245 -32.23 -15.40 15.09
C ALA A 245 -33.18 -15.21 16.28
N TYR A 246 -34.47 -15.07 15.99
CA TYR A 246 -35.50 -14.92 17.02
C TYR A 246 -35.64 -16.20 17.86
N GLY A 247 -35.58 -16.05 19.18
CA GLY A 247 -35.81 -17.13 20.13
C GLY A 247 -37.19 -17.75 19.96
N HIS A 248 -37.29 -19.05 20.20
CA HIS A 248 -38.47 -19.85 19.92
C HIS A 248 -39.41 -19.92 21.14
N ARG A 249 -40.71 -20.04 20.88
CA ARG A 249 -41.74 -20.07 21.93
C ARG A 249 -41.77 -21.43 22.64
N GLY A 250 -41.84 -21.42 23.98
CA GLY A 250 -42.01 -22.60 24.81
C GLY A 250 -43.39 -23.27 24.64
N GLY A 251 -43.46 -24.56 24.96
CA GLY A 251 -44.66 -25.37 24.88
C GLY A 251 -45.65 -25.08 26.02
N ASP A 252 -46.94 -25.00 25.67
CA ASP A 252 -48.00 -24.71 26.64
C ASP A 252 -48.23 -25.86 27.64
N ALA A 253 -48.61 -25.50 28.87
CA ALA A 253 -48.79 -26.46 29.95
C ALA A 253 -49.82 -27.56 29.63
N CYS A 254 -49.57 -28.77 30.12
CA CYS A 254 -50.42 -29.95 29.94
C CYS A 254 -50.58 -30.41 28.47
N SER A 255 -49.67 -30.01 27.58
CA SER A 255 -49.60 -30.52 26.21
C SER A 255 -49.08 -31.97 26.17
N ALA A 256 -47.97 -32.25 26.82
CA ALA A 256 -47.32 -33.57 26.92
C ALA A 256 -46.94 -33.92 28.37
N ASP A 257 -46.41 -35.13 28.58
CA ASP A 257 -46.02 -35.64 29.92
C ASP A 257 -44.74 -34.97 30.42
N VAL A 258 -43.77 -34.80 29.50
CA VAL A 258 -42.74 -33.76 29.56
C VAL A 258 -42.96 -32.83 28.37
N VAL A 259 -43.11 -31.55 28.64
CA VAL A 259 -43.23 -30.51 27.61
C VAL A 259 -41.83 -30.02 27.28
N ALA A 260 -41.32 -30.39 26.11
CA ALA A 260 -39.96 -30.01 25.70
C ALA A 260 -39.79 -28.48 25.67
N GLY A 261 -38.64 -28.01 26.16
CA GLY A 261 -38.19 -26.63 26.05
C GLY A 261 -38.09 -26.16 24.61
N ALA A 262 -38.22 -24.85 24.40
CA ALA A 262 -38.04 -24.29 23.07
C ALA A 262 -36.59 -24.56 22.55
N PRO A 263 -36.41 -24.99 21.29
CA PRO A 263 -35.09 -25.28 20.75
C PRO A 263 -34.22 -24.02 20.67
N ALA A 264 -32.90 -24.21 20.71
CA ALA A 264 -31.92 -23.13 20.61
C ALA A 264 -32.01 -22.38 19.27
N ALA A 265 -31.90 -21.05 19.29
CA ALA A 265 -31.96 -20.20 18.10
C ALA A 265 -30.54 -19.80 17.65
N ALA A 266 -30.05 -20.40 16.56
CA ALA A 266 -28.71 -20.16 16.03
C ALA A 266 -28.68 -19.07 14.95
N THR A 267 -27.65 -18.24 14.97
CA THR A 267 -27.33 -17.23 13.95
C THR A 267 -25.93 -17.50 13.42
N THR A 268 -25.79 -17.73 12.12
CA THR A 268 -24.49 -17.92 11.48
C THR A 268 -23.91 -16.58 11.06
N CYS A 269 -22.76 -16.22 11.63
CA CYS A 269 -22.03 -15.00 11.32
C CYS A 269 -20.66 -15.34 10.71
N ASP A 270 -20.08 -14.39 9.97
CA ASP A 270 -18.77 -14.54 9.32
C ASP A 270 -17.59 -14.79 10.30
N ASP A 271 -17.80 -14.67 11.62
CA ASP A 271 -16.85 -14.94 12.71
C ASP A 271 -17.23 -16.14 13.60
N GLY A 272 -18.36 -16.81 13.33
CA GLY A 272 -18.84 -18.00 14.04
C GLY A 272 -20.35 -18.06 14.21
N ASP A 273 -20.88 -19.18 14.68
CA ASP A 273 -22.29 -19.30 15.09
C ASP A 273 -22.50 -18.71 16.49
N THR A 274 -23.52 -17.88 16.65
CA THR A 274 -23.99 -17.38 17.96
C THR A 274 -25.39 -17.90 18.24
N ILE A 275 -25.56 -18.55 19.40
CA ILE A 275 -26.66 -19.49 19.65
C ILE A 275 -27.37 -19.11 20.94
N GLY A 276 -28.63 -18.70 20.82
CA GLY A 276 -29.51 -18.50 21.97
C GLY A 276 -29.85 -19.82 22.63
N GLY A 277 -29.70 -19.90 23.95
CA GLY A 277 -29.85 -21.13 24.72
C GLY A 277 -31.28 -21.70 24.66
N ALA A 278 -31.39 -23.03 24.56
CA ALA A 278 -32.68 -23.72 24.61
C ALA A 278 -33.41 -23.46 25.93
N GLY A 279 -34.74 -23.38 25.90
CA GLY A 279 -35.55 -23.26 27.11
C GLY A 279 -35.55 -24.56 27.92
N GLY A 280 -35.91 -24.48 29.19
CA GLY A 280 -36.01 -25.64 30.09
C GLY A 280 -37.31 -26.43 29.91
N ASP A 281 -37.24 -27.75 30.09
CA ASP A 281 -38.38 -28.66 29.96
C ASP A 281 -39.41 -28.44 31.10
N GLY A 282 -40.70 -28.50 30.76
CA GLY A 282 -41.81 -28.47 31.72
C GLY A 282 -42.24 -29.89 32.09
N ALA A 283 -41.89 -30.38 33.28
CA ALA A 283 -42.16 -31.74 33.72
C ALA A 283 -43.28 -31.81 34.78
N VAL A 284 -43.59 -33.02 35.25
CA VAL A 284 -44.71 -33.28 36.18
C VAL A 284 -44.46 -32.72 37.59
N THR A 285 -43.21 -32.79 38.05
CA THR A 285 -42.80 -32.51 39.44
C THR A 285 -41.73 -31.42 39.57
N SER A 286 -41.15 -30.99 38.45
CA SER A 286 -40.13 -29.96 38.32
C SER A 286 -40.35 -29.20 37.01
N GLY A 287 -39.82 -27.99 36.92
CA GLY A 287 -39.31 -27.48 35.65
C GLY A 287 -37.79 -27.67 35.64
N ASP A 288 -37.23 -27.96 34.47
CA ASP A 288 -35.78 -28.02 34.28
C ASP A 288 -35.23 -26.63 33.93
N ASP A 289 -33.94 -26.42 34.15
CA ASP A 289 -33.24 -25.18 33.79
C ASP A 289 -33.17 -25.01 32.26
N GLY A 290 -33.11 -23.75 31.81
CA GLY A 290 -32.70 -23.44 30.44
C GLY A 290 -31.22 -23.78 30.18
N ARG A 291 -30.76 -23.44 28.97
CA ARG A 291 -29.33 -23.46 28.62
C ARG A 291 -28.79 -22.04 28.49
N SER A 292 -27.49 -21.87 28.76
CA SER A 292 -26.79 -20.61 28.47
C SER A 292 -26.72 -20.37 26.96
N GLY A 293 -26.69 -19.09 26.56
CA GLY A 293 -26.40 -18.67 25.20
C GLY A 293 -24.90 -18.66 24.91
N LEU A 294 -24.53 -19.08 23.69
CA LEU A 294 -23.15 -19.20 23.22
C LEU A 294 -22.81 -18.09 22.21
N PRO A 295 -21.51 -17.74 22.02
CA PRO A 295 -20.35 -18.21 22.78
C PRO A 295 -20.27 -17.58 24.18
N GLU A 296 -19.94 -18.35 25.21
CA GLU A 296 -19.87 -17.82 26.59
C GLU A 296 -18.77 -16.75 26.73
N PRO A 297 -19.05 -15.57 27.32
CA PRO A 297 -18.07 -14.50 27.44
C PRO A 297 -17.01 -14.84 28.48
N ILE A 298 -15.75 -14.59 28.13
CA ILE A 298 -14.54 -14.88 28.95
C ILE A 298 -14.65 -14.29 30.38
N SER A 299 -15.38 -13.18 30.55
CA SER A 299 -15.81 -12.66 31.85
C SER A 299 -17.34 -12.54 31.91
N ASN A 300 -17.98 -13.42 32.70
CA ASN A 300 -19.43 -13.52 32.82
C ASN A 300 -19.98 -12.98 34.16
N ALA A 301 -19.25 -12.09 34.85
CA ALA A 301 -19.59 -11.59 36.19
C ALA A 301 -20.91 -10.80 36.30
N MET A 302 -21.50 -10.40 35.17
CA MET A 302 -22.83 -9.78 35.07
C MET A 302 -23.94 -10.76 34.65
N GLY A 303 -23.62 -12.05 34.50
CA GLY A 303 -24.57 -13.11 34.15
C GLY A 303 -25.01 -13.17 32.69
N TRP A 304 -24.33 -12.45 31.77
CA TRP A 304 -24.73 -12.38 30.36
C TRP A 304 -24.92 -13.77 29.72
N GLY A 305 -26.09 -13.96 29.12
CA GLY A 305 -26.55 -15.18 28.45
C GLY A 305 -26.75 -16.39 29.36
N GLN A 306 -26.73 -16.25 30.69
CA GLN A 306 -27.03 -17.36 31.61
C GLN A 306 -28.46 -17.86 31.45
N ALA A 307 -28.62 -19.18 31.65
CA ALA A 307 -29.93 -19.83 31.72
C ALA A 307 -30.81 -19.25 32.85
N GLY A 308 -32.12 -19.28 32.62
CA GLY A 308 -33.12 -19.18 33.68
C GLY A 308 -33.28 -20.52 34.40
N GLU A 309 -33.40 -20.47 35.72
CA GLU A 309 -33.59 -21.62 36.60
C GLU A 309 -35.01 -22.21 36.43
N GLY A 310 -35.12 -23.53 36.48
CA GLY A 310 -36.37 -24.26 36.41
C GLY A 310 -37.20 -24.15 37.70
N GLN A 311 -38.53 -24.30 37.59
CA GLN A 311 -39.40 -24.22 38.76
C GLN A 311 -39.14 -25.38 39.74
N THR A 312 -38.85 -25.04 40.99
CA THR A 312 -38.73 -25.99 42.11
C THR A 312 -39.98 -25.97 43.00
N ALA A 313 -40.02 -26.85 44.00
CA ALA A 313 -41.11 -26.85 45.00
C ALA A 313 -41.17 -25.58 45.88
N GLY A 314 -40.14 -24.72 45.86
CA GLY A 314 -40.06 -23.50 46.67
C GLY A 314 -39.88 -22.19 45.89
N ALA A 315 -39.63 -22.24 44.58
CA ALA A 315 -39.39 -21.06 43.75
C ALA A 315 -40.04 -21.21 42.36
N ALA A 316 -40.51 -20.10 41.80
CA ALA A 316 -40.89 -20.01 40.38
C ALA A 316 -39.66 -20.21 39.47
N CYS A 317 -39.88 -20.46 38.18
CA CYS A 317 -38.79 -20.35 37.20
C CYS A 317 -38.28 -18.90 37.11
N THR A 318 -37.10 -18.73 36.51
CA THR A 318 -36.58 -17.40 36.12
C THR A 318 -36.43 -17.28 34.60
N ASP A 319 -36.51 -16.03 34.11
CA ASP A 319 -36.26 -15.70 32.70
C ASP A 319 -34.76 -15.82 32.38
N GLY A 320 -34.43 -16.21 31.15
CA GLY A 320 -33.05 -16.29 30.67
C GLY A 320 -32.42 -14.91 30.53
N VAL A 321 -31.13 -14.77 30.88
CA VAL A 321 -30.43 -13.48 30.83
C VAL A 321 -30.10 -13.09 29.38
N GLN A 322 -30.17 -11.79 29.08
CA GLN A 322 -29.73 -11.25 27.79
C GLN A 322 -28.27 -11.63 27.50
N GLY A 323 -27.93 -11.89 26.24
CA GLY A 323 -26.54 -12.14 25.80
C GLY A 323 -25.70 -10.87 25.73
N ASN A 324 -24.39 -11.00 26.03
CA ASN A 324 -23.43 -9.91 26.00
C ASN A 324 -23.31 -9.28 24.60
N PRO A 325 -23.31 -7.94 24.46
CA PRO A 325 -23.00 -7.28 23.20
C PRO A 325 -21.57 -7.59 22.71
N GLY A 326 -21.40 -7.71 21.39
CA GLY A 326 -20.11 -7.86 20.74
C GLY A 326 -19.29 -6.58 20.79
N SER A 327 -17.97 -6.70 20.96
CA SER A 327 -17.05 -5.56 21.01
C SER A 327 -16.90 -4.92 19.63
N HIS A 328 -16.82 -3.59 19.60
CA HIS A 328 -16.62 -2.82 18.37
C HIS A 328 -15.23 -3.08 17.76
N GLY A 329 -15.15 -3.03 16.43
CA GLY A 329 -13.91 -3.13 15.70
C GLY A 329 -13.00 -1.92 15.96
N ALA A 330 -11.70 -2.16 16.06
CA ALA A 330 -10.71 -1.10 16.14
C ALA A 330 -10.74 -0.19 14.90
N GLN A 331 -10.59 1.11 15.10
CA GLN A 331 -10.56 2.09 14.02
C GLN A 331 -9.27 1.98 13.21
N GLY A 332 -9.38 2.13 11.89
CA GLY A 332 -8.25 2.19 10.98
C GLY A 332 -7.51 3.52 11.13
N ARG A 333 -6.20 3.47 11.37
CA ARG A 333 -5.35 4.67 11.51
C ARG A 333 -5.22 5.39 10.17
N GLY A 334 -5.32 6.72 10.19
CA GLY A 334 -4.92 7.54 9.05
C GLY A 334 -3.44 7.36 8.70
N ALA A 335 -3.12 7.50 7.42
CA ALA A 335 -1.76 7.36 6.92
C ALA A 335 -0.83 8.49 7.41
N ALA A 336 0.43 8.16 7.70
CA ALA A 336 1.42 9.10 8.19
C ALA A 336 2.82 8.77 7.65
N GLY A 337 3.64 9.78 7.38
CA GLY A 337 4.96 9.63 6.77
C GLY A 337 5.14 10.45 5.48
N ARG A 338 6.16 10.13 4.69
CA ARG A 338 6.52 10.86 3.45
C ARG A 338 6.27 10.07 2.15
N GLY A 339 5.77 8.83 2.24
CA GLY A 339 5.91 7.86 1.16
C GLY A 339 7.37 7.48 0.92
N MET A 340 7.65 6.85 -0.22
CA MET A 340 8.99 6.45 -0.66
C MET A 340 9.20 6.74 -2.15
N ILE A 341 10.45 6.98 -2.56
CA ILE A 341 10.83 7.08 -3.97
C ILE A 341 11.50 5.78 -4.45
N THR A 342 11.10 5.34 -5.65
CA THR A 342 11.44 4.04 -6.23
C THR A 342 11.81 4.19 -7.71
N ARG A 343 12.27 3.10 -8.34
CA ARG A 343 12.56 3.07 -9.79
C ARG A 343 11.31 3.18 -10.68
N ALA A 344 10.11 3.14 -10.11
CA ALA A 344 8.84 3.37 -10.79
C ALA A 344 8.37 4.83 -10.67
N GLY A 345 8.66 5.49 -9.53
CA GLY A 345 8.17 6.83 -9.20
C GLY A 345 8.11 7.02 -7.67
N TRP A 346 7.24 7.92 -7.20
CA TRP A 346 6.89 8.01 -5.78
C TRP A 346 5.70 7.11 -5.44
N GLU A 347 5.72 6.49 -4.26
CA GLU A 347 4.64 5.67 -3.72
C GLU A 347 4.26 6.19 -2.31
N GLY A 348 2.99 6.51 -2.12
CA GLY A 348 2.46 7.01 -0.85
C GLY A 348 2.05 5.92 0.13
N ILE A 349 1.34 6.32 1.18
CA ILE A 349 0.91 5.42 2.26
C ILE A 349 -0.63 5.38 2.30
N ARG A 350 -1.22 4.19 2.13
CA ARG A 350 -2.67 3.96 2.29
C ARG A 350 -3.06 4.12 3.76
N GLY A 351 -4.26 4.62 4.04
CA GLY A 351 -4.84 4.51 5.38
C GLY A 351 -4.99 3.03 5.77
N ALA A 352 -4.98 2.72 7.06
CA ALA A 352 -5.24 1.36 7.51
C ALA A 352 -6.74 1.05 7.49
N ASP A 353 -7.10 -0.20 7.22
CA ASP A 353 -8.48 -0.68 7.30
C ASP A 353 -8.99 -0.66 8.74
N GLY A 354 -10.30 -0.43 8.91
CA GLY A 354 -10.98 -0.68 10.17
C GLY A 354 -11.13 -2.18 10.41
N ALA A 355 -10.99 -2.63 11.65
CA ALA A 355 -11.22 -4.03 11.98
C ALA A 355 -12.73 -4.37 12.00
N ARG A 356 -13.06 -5.64 11.79
CA ARG A 356 -14.39 -6.18 12.08
C ARG A 356 -14.71 -6.01 13.58
N GLY A 357 -15.96 -5.66 13.91
CA GLY A 357 -16.51 -5.82 15.26
C GLY A 357 -17.01 -7.24 15.47
N PHE A 358 -16.98 -7.74 16.71
CA PHE A 358 -17.34 -9.13 17.01
C PHE A 358 -18.85 -9.34 17.08
N SER A 359 -19.32 -10.55 16.79
CA SER A 359 -20.72 -10.93 17.00
C SER A 359 -21.12 -10.93 18.49
N GLY A 360 -22.39 -10.68 18.76
CA GLY A 360 -22.95 -10.77 20.12
C GLY A 360 -23.15 -12.21 20.58
N GLN A 361 -23.26 -12.43 21.88
CA GLN A 361 -23.65 -13.72 22.47
C GLN A 361 -25.16 -13.97 22.30
N GLY A 362 -25.60 -15.23 22.21
CA GLY A 362 -27.01 -15.57 22.39
C GLY A 362 -27.54 -15.24 23.80
N GLY A 363 -28.84 -15.00 23.95
CA GLY A 363 -29.49 -14.98 25.26
C GLY A 363 -29.56 -16.39 25.86
N GLY A 364 -29.72 -16.50 27.19
CA GLY A 364 -30.04 -17.78 27.81
C GLY A 364 -31.48 -18.20 27.53
N GLY A 365 -31.80 -19.49 27.63
CA GLY A 365 -33.19 -19.96 27.66
C GLY A 365 -33.82 -19.76 29.04
N GLY A 366 -35.11 -19.49 29.10
CA GLY A 366 -35.87 -19.42 30.36
C GLY A 366 -36.12 -20.80 30.96
N GLY A 367 -36.36 -20.85 32.26
CA GLY A 367 -36.67 -22.11 32.95
C GLY A 367 -38.05 -22.68 32.61
N GLY A 368 -38.19 -24.01 32.69
CA GLY A 368 -39.46 -24.70 32.61
C GLY A 368 -40.28 -24.59 33.91
N THR A 369 -41.53 -25.07 33.89
CA THR A 369 -42.41 -25.11 35.07
C THR A 369 -42.94 -26.50 35.38
N LEU A 370 -43.30 -26.73 36.65
CA LEU A 370 -43.91 -27.98 37.08
C LEU A 370 -45.43 -27.97 36.83
N GLY A 371 -45.94 -29.08 36.31
CA GLY A 371 -47.36 -29.31 36.05
C GLY A 371 -48.00 -30.12 37.17
N GLY A 372 -48.29 -31.38 36.90
CA GLY A 372 -48.82 -32.32 37.88
C GLY A 372 -50.35 -32.29 38.03
N VAL A 373 -50.86 -33.25 38.81
CA VAL A 373 -52.29 -33.61 38.88
C VAL A 373 -53.21 -32.46 39.33
N MET A 374 -52.69 -31.50 40.10
CA MET A 374 -53.46 -30.37 40.62
C MET A 374 -53.86 -29.36 39.54
N PHE A 375 -53.05 -29.20 38.49
CA PHE A 375 -53.28 -28.23 37.42
C PHE A 375 -53.61 -28.93 36.09
N CYS A 376 -52.85 -29.96 35.73
CA CYS A 376 -53.05 -30.68 34.48
C CYS A 376 -54.13 -31.77 34.50
N GLY A 377 -54.74 -32.01 35.66
CA GLY A 377 -55.98 -32.78 35.80
C GLY A 377 -55.82 -34.11 36.54
N MET A 378 -56.94 -34.54 37.15
CA MET A 378 -57.02 -35.72 38.02
C MET A 378 -57.11 -37.08 37.28
N SER A 379 -56.80 -37.15 35.98
CA SER A 379 -56.86 -38.43 35.25
C SER A 379 -55.71 -39.33 35.71
N PRO A 380 -55.94 -40.47 36.41
CA PRO A 380 -54.86 -41.19 37.09
C PRO A 380 -53.89 -41.94 36.16
N ALA A 381 -54.15 -41.95 34.85
CA ALA A 381 -53.38 -42.73 33.87
C ALA A 381 -52.01 -42.11 33.57
N LEU A 382 -51.94 -40.80 33.34
CA LEU A 382 -50.71 -40.05 33.04
C LEU A 382 -50.85 -38.60 33.54
N PRO A 383 -50.09 -38.18 34.57
CA PRO A 383 -49.99 -36.77 34.94
C PRO A 383 -49.10 -36.04 33.93
N LYS A 384 -49.46 -34.79 33.58
CA LYS A 384 -48.75 -34.02 32.55
C LYS A 384 -47.82 -32.92 33.08
N GLY A 385 -46.88 -32.53 32.23
CA GLY A 385 -45.89 -31.50 32.52
C GLY A 385 -46.43 -30.08 32.49
N GLY A 386 -45.69 -29.17 33.13
CA GLY A 386 -45.99 -27.73 33.12
C GLY A 386 -45.66 -27.08 31.78
N ALA A 387 -45.67 -25.76 31.72
CA ALA A 387 -45.24 -25.01 30.54
C ALA A 387 -43.71 -24.98 30.47
N SER A 388 -43.15 -25.13 29.26
CA SER A 388 -41.70 -25.11 29.06
C SER A 388 -41.17 -23.70 28.77
N GLY A 389 -39.88 -23.50 28.97
CA GLY A 389 -39.21 -22.22 28.79
C GLY A 389 -39.12 -21.80 27.32
N GLY A 390 -39.13 -20.49 27.09
CA GLY A 390 -38.77 -19.89 25.79
C GLY A 390 -37.25 -19.88 25.63
N SER A 391 -36.75 -20.04 24.40
CA SER A 391 -35.31 -20.02 24.15
C SER A 391 -34.80 -18.60 23.99
N GLY A 392 -33.51 -18.40 24.28
CA GLY A 392 -32.84 -17.15 24.02
C GLY A 392 -32.83 -16.83 22.53
N GLY A 393 -32.81 -15.54 22.17
CA GLY A 393 -32.48 -15.11 20.81
C GLY A 393 -30.98 -15.28 20.54
N GLY A 394 -30.62 -15.62 19.30
CA GLY A 394 -29.22 -15.62 18.87
C GLY A 394 -28.63 -14.20 18.87
N GLY A 395 -27.31 -14.08 19.01
CA GLY A 395 -26.63 -12.79 18.94
C GLY A 395 -26.68 -12.18 17.53
N GLY A 396 -26.59 -10.86 17.45
CA GLY A 396 -26.45 -10.15 16.17
C GLY A 396 -25.02 -10.22 15.65
N CYS A 397 -24.86 -10.29 14.34
CA CYS A 397 -23.55 -10.47 13.72
C CYS A 397 -22.68 -9.21 13.78
N GLY A 398 -21.38 -9.42 13.90
CA GLY A 398 -20.36 -8.38 13.91
C GLY A 398 -20.30 -7.57 12.60
N GLY A 399 -20.23 -6.25 12.71
CA GLY A 399 -20.10 -5.33 11.59
C GLY A 399 -18.73 -5.44 10.92
N ARG A 400 -18.70 -5.51 9.59
CA ARG A 400 -17.45 -5.46 8.81
C ARG A 400 -16.81 -4.07 8.90
N GLY A 401 -15.49 -4.01 9.00
CA GLY A 401 -14.77 -2.74 8.97
C GLY A 401 -14.70 -2.12 7.57
N GLY A 402 -14.59 -0.80 7.48
CA GLY A 402 -14.39 -0.09 6.23
C GLY A 402 -12.92 0.00 5.85
N GLN A 403 -12.61 -0.01 4.56
CA GLN A 403 -11.22 -0.01 4.07
C GLN A 403 -10.55 1.36 4.25
N GLY A 404 -9.22 1.38 4.35
CA GLY A 404 -8.44 2.60 4.32
C GLY A 404 -8.43 3.25 2.93
N GLY A 405 -8.34 4.58 2.88
CA GLY A 405 -8.25 5.34 1.64
C GLY A 405 -6.85 5.30 1.01
N GLY A 406 -6.79 5.29 -0.32
CA GLY A 406 -5.56 5.41 -1.12
C GLY A 406 -4.85 6.75 -0.91
N TYR A 407 -3.53 6.79 -1.11
CA TYR A 407 -2.78 8.04 -1.05
C TYR A 407 -3.11 8.93 -2.25
N GLY A 408 -3.04 10.25 -2.08
CA GLY A 408 -3.02 11.18 -3.20
C GLY A 408 -1.67 11.10 -3.91
N GLY A 409 -1.67 11.22 -5.23
CA GLY A 409 -0.47 11.12 -6.05
C GLY A 409 0.42 12.36 -5.96
N ALA A 410 1.71 12.18 -6.20
CA ALA A 410 2.69 13.26 -6.13
C ALA A 410 2.70 14.14 -7.39
N SER A 411 3.17 15.38 -7.22
CA SER A 411 3.73 16.19 -8.30
C SER A 411 5.22 16.40 -8.03
N ILE A 412 6.10 15.88 -8.90
CA ILE A 412 7.56 15.94 -8.69
C ILE A 412 8.31 16.31 -9.97
N ALA A 413 9.04 17.42 -9.96
CA ALA A 413 9.82 17.83 -11.13
C ALA A 413 11.03 16.89 -11.39
N LEU A 414 11.77 16.52 -10.34
CA LEU A 414 12.90 15.59 -10.44
C LEU A 414 12.91 14.59 -9.27
N ILE A 415 12.95 13.29 -9.59
CA ILE A 415 13.40 12.24 -8.66
C ILE A 415 14.84 11.85 -9.02
N SER A 416 15.76 11.99 -8.07
CA SER A 416 17.15 11.50 -8.19
C SER A 416 17.42 10.31 -7.27
N LEU A 417 17.66 9.14 -7.87
CA LEU A 417 18.16 7.96 -7.18
C LEU A 417 19.68 7.80 -7.33
N SER A 418 20.37 8.85 -7.77
CA SER A 418 21.81 8.88 -8.09
C SER A 418 22.50 10.11 -7.49
N ASP A 419 23.82 10.02 -7.32
CA ASP A 419 24.74 11.08 -6.89
C ASP A 419 25.30 11.91 -8.06
N GLY A 420 25.36 11.32 -9.26
CA GLY A 420 25.92 11.90 -10.48
C GLY A 420 25.09 12.99 -11.17
N VAL A 421 24.16 13.66 -10.48
CA VAL A 421 23.22 14.62 -11.12
C VAL A 421 23.72 16.06 -11.00
N THR A 422 23.71 16.77 -12.13
CA THR A 422 24.03 18.20 -12.23
C THR A 422 22.90 18.97 -12.91
N LEU A 423 22.59 20.16 -12.39
CA LEU A 423 21.60 21.10 -12.89
C LEU A 423 22.33 22.40 -13.29
N HIS A 424 22.38 22.73 -14.58
CA HIS A 424 22.94 23.97 -15.11
C HIS A 424 21.85 24.80 -15.79
N ASP A 425 21.65 26.05 -15.34
CA ASP A 425 20.64 26.98 -15.88
C ASP A 425 19.22 26.38 -16.03
N THR A 426 18.86 25.47 -15.11
CA THR A 426 17.70 24.58 -15.25
C THR A 426 16.51 25.07 -14.42
N THR A 427 15.31 24.93 -14.98
CA THR A 427 14.05 25.23 -14.29
C THR A 427 13.38 23.94 -13.82
N LEU A 428 12.83 23.93 -12.60
CA LEU A 428 12.00 22.86 -12.07
C LEU A 428 10.67 23.42 -11.57
N ALA A 429 9.56 22.78 -11.92
CA ALA A 429 8.24 23.17 -11.48
C ALA A 429 7.41 21.93 -11.13
N ALA A 430 6.91 21.86 -9.90
CA ALA A 430 5.85 20.95 -9.51
C ALA A 430 4.54 21.73 -9.32
N ALA A 431 3.43 21.19 -9.80
CA ALA A 431 2.09 21.66 -9.48
C ALA A 431 1.61 21.06 -8.14
N ASP A 432 0.32 21.16 -7.83
CA ASP A 432 -0.20 20.67 -6.56
C ASP A 432 -0.19 19.13 -6.46
N GLY A 433 0.05 18.61 -5.25
CA GLY A 433 -0.11 17.19 -4.95
C GLY A 433 -1.58 16.81 -4.76
N GLY A 434 -1.96 15.57 -5.06
CA GLY A 434 -3.35 15.12 -4.96
C GLY A 434 -3.83 14.98 -3.51
N ASP A 435 -5.08 15.35 -3.23
CA ASP A 435 -5.71 15.09 -1.91
C ASP A 435 -5.82 13.57 -1.67
N GLY A 436 -5.52 13.13 -0.44
CA GLY A 436 -5.62 11.73 -0.03
C GLY A 436 -7.06 11.21 -0.04
N GLY A 437 -7.21 9.93 -0.37
CA GLY A 437 -8.51 9.27 -0.43
C GLY A 437 -9.15 9.12 0.95
N ARG A 438 -10.48 9.29 1.01
CA ARG A 438 -11.22 9.09 2.26
C ARG A 438 -11.20 7.61 2.66
N GLY A 439 -11.08 7.30 3.94
CA GLY A 439 -11.39 5.97 4.46
C GLY A 439 -12.88 5.61 4.32
N GLY A 440 -13.19 4.32 4.34
CA GLY A 440 -14.55 3.80 4.27
C GLY A 440 -15.22 3.71 5.65
N ALA A 441 -16.54 3.90 5.70
CA ALA A 441 -17.28 3.71 6.94
C ALA A 441 -17.38 2.21 7.32
N GLY A 442 -17.09 1.88 8.58
CA GLY A 442 -17.42 0.57 9.15
C GLY A 442 -18.92 0.34 9.23
N GLN A 443 -19.33 -0.91 9.01
CA GLN A 443 -20.72 -1.35 9.03
C GLN A 443 -21.28 -1.36 10.46
N ILE A 444 -22.57 -1.05 10.61
CA ILE A 444 -23.27 -1.16 11.89
C ILE A 444 -23.43 -2.64 12.26
N GLY A 445 -23.21 -2.99 13.53
CA GLY A 445 -23.38 -4.37 14.02
C GLY A 445 -24.85 -4.78 14.11
N GLY A 446 -25.15 -6.02 13.76
CA GLY A 446 -26.51 -6.54 13.65
C GLY A 446 -27.25 -6.56 14.99
N GLU A 447 -28.58 -6.41 14.94
CA GLU A 447 -29.39 -6.45 16.16
C GLU A 447 -29.46 -7.85 16.77
N GLY A 448 -29.37 -7.95 18.10
CA GLY A 448 -29.55 -9.22 18.80
C GLY A 448 -30.99 -9.74 18.68
N GLY A 449 -31.15 -11.04 18.46
CA GLY A 449 -32.46 -11.66 18.27
C GLY A 449 -33.39 -11.47 19.47
N SER A 450 -34.68 -11.21 19.22
CA SER A 450 -35.68 -11.14 20.28
C SER A 450 -35.76 -12.44 21.08
N ARG A 451 -36.08 -12.34 22.37
CA ARG A 451 -36.34 -13.52 23.21
C ARG A 451 -37.50 -14.37 22.70
N GLY A 452 -37.40 -15.68 22.90
CA GLY A 452 -38.54 -16.60 22.84
C GLY A 452 -39.42 -16.43 24.07
N THR A 453 -40.74 -16.46 23.89
CA THR A 453 -41.69 -16.39 25.01
C THR A 453 -41.90 -17.77 25.63
N GLY A 454 -41.96 -17.85 26.96
CA GLY A 454 -42.29 -19.10 27.63
C GLY A 454 -43.73 -19.56 27.40
N GLY A 455 -43.97 -20.87 27.56
CA GLY A 455 -45.28 -21.48 27.32
C GLY A 455 -46.39 -20.94 28.23
N ALA A 456 -47.64 -20.98 27.78
CA ALA A 456 -48.77 -20.48 28.53
C ALA A 456 -49.16 -21.40 29.70
N ALA A 457 -49.54 -20.76 30.81
CA ALA A 457 -50.15 -21.40 31.97
C ALA A 457 -51.49 -22.06 31.63
N ARG A 458 -51.87 -23.10 32.39
CA ARG A 458 -53.16 -23.77 32.28
C ARG A 458 -53.71 -24.15 33.65
N SER A 459 -55.00 -23.90 33.89
CA SER A 459 -55.73 -24.33 35.10
C SER A 459 -55.09 -23.94 36.44
N GLY A 460 -54.32 -22.86 36.49
CA GLY A 460 -53.61 -22.41 37.69
C GLY A 460 -52.15 -22.89 37.81
N SER A 461 -51.59 -23.59 36.81
CA SER A 461 -50.14 -23.77 36.70
C SER A 461 -49.44 -22.40 36.56
N LEU A 462 -48.12 -22.38 36.76
CA LEU A 462 -47.32 -21.26 36.27
C LEU A 462 -47.23 -21.28 34.72
N ARG A 463 -46.80 -20.15 34.17
CA ARG A 463 -46.36 -20.02 32.77
C ARG A 463 -44.87 -20.33 32.70
N GLY A 464 -44.39 -20.86 31.57
CA GLY A 464 -42.97 -20.97 31.30
C GLY A 464 -42.33 -19.58 31.26
N CYS A 465 -41.07 -19.49 31.66
CA CYS A 465 -40.31 -18.25 31.66
C CYS A 465 -39.78 -17.90 30.26
N ASP A 466 -39.57 -16.62 29.99
CA ASP A 466 -39.04 -16.13 28.71
C ASP A 466 -37.53 -16.39 28.61
N GLY A 467 -37.01 -16.49 27.39
CA GLY A 467 -35.56 -16.47 27.15
C GLY A 467 -34.98 -15.06 27.29
N GLY A 468 -33.66 -14.95 27.15
CA GLY A 468 -32.95 -13.68 26.99
C GLY A 468 -33.01 -13.17 25.55
N ARG A 469 -32.88 -11.85 25.37
CA ARG A 469 -32.52 -11.30 24.06
C ARG A 469 -31.08 -11.72 23.71
N GLY A 470 -30.76 -11.93 22.44
CA GLY A 470 -29.37 -11.93 22.00
C GLY A 470 -28.67 -10.58 22.25
N GLY A 471 -27.35 -10.61 22.39
CA GLY A 471 -26.51 -9.41 22.36
C GLY A 471 -26.48 -8.79 20.96
N GLN A 472 -26.35 -7.48 20.88
CA GLN A 472 -26.10 -6.79 19.60
C GLN A 472 -24.67 -7.10 19.13
N GLY A 473 -24.47 -7.25 17.82
CA GLY A 473 -23.13 -7.32 17.23
C GLY A 473 -22.39 -5.98 17.37
N GLY A 474 -21.06 -6.03 17.50
CA GLY A 474 -20.24 -4.84 17.53
C GLY A 474 -20.14 -4.19 16.15
N ASN A 475 -20.28 -2.86 16.07
CA ASN A 475 -19.97 -2.10 14.85
C ASN A 475 -18.54 -2.37 14.36
N GLY A 476 -18.35 -2.41 13.05
CA GLY A 476 -17.01 -2.43 12.45
C GLY A 476 -16.32 -1.07 12.59
N GLY A 477 -14.98 -1.08 12.60
CA GLY A 477 -14.18 0.14 12.57
C GLY A 477 -14.30 0.86 11.23
N HIS A 478 -14.22 2.19 11.26
CA HIS A 478 -14.04 3.03 10.09
C HIS A 478 -12.58 2.95 9.63
N GLY A 479 -12.34 2.94 8.32
CA GLY A 479 -10.99 2.98 7.75
C GLY A 479 -10.35 4.35 7.90
N GLY A 480 -9.01 4.38 7.95
CA GLY A 480 -8.23 5.61 7.97
C GLY A 480 -8.17 6.29 6.60
N GLY A 481 -7.97 7.61 6.60
CA GLY A 481 -7.71 8.36 5.37
C GLY A 481 -6.29 8.14 4.84
N GLY A 482 -6.12 8.21 3.53
CA GLY A 482 -4.83 8.07 2.86
C GLY A 482 -3.95 9.32 2.97
N LEU A 483 -2.64 9.14 2.71
CA LEU A 483 -1.66 10.22 2.77
C LEU A 483 -1.91 11.23 1.65
N GLY A 484 -1.74 12.52 1.91
CA GLY A 484 -1.75 13.54 0.87
C GLY A 484 -0.53 13.43 -0.06
N GLY A 485 -0.73 13.73 -1.34
CA GLY A 485 0.33 13.74 -2.33
C GLY A 485 1.30 14.90 -2.11
N PRO A 486 2.64 14.68 -2.19
CA PRO A 486 3.61 15.76 -2.05
C PRO A 486 3.70 16.62 -3.32
N SER A 487 4.16 17.86 -3.16
CA SER A 487 4.63 18.73 -4.25
C SER A 487 6.10 19.05 -4.02
N ILE A 488 6.98 18.52 -4.89
CA ILE A 488 8.43 18.55 -4.68
C ILE A 488 9.18 18.97 -5.94
N GLY A 489 10.12 19.91 -5.82
CA GLY A 489 11.04 20.21 -6.92
C GLY A 489 12.03 19.06 -7.13
N ILE A 490 12.83 18.76 -6.10
CA ILE A 490 13.88 17.74 -6.13
C ILE A 490 13.69 16.73 -4.99
N ALA A 491 13.18 15.54 -5.32
CA ALA A 491 13.17 14.39 -4.40
C ALA A 491 14.45 13.58 -4.62
N TYR A 492 15.24 13.31 -3.59
CA TYR A 492 16.53 12.62 -3.77
C TYR A 492 16.80 11.55 -2.70
N LEU A 493 17.56 10.50 -3.06
CA LEU A 493 17.87 9.35 -2.19
C LEU A 493 19.34 9.29 -1.73
N LEU A 494 20.27 9.78 -2.56
CA LEU A 494 21.71 9.80 -2.25
C LEU A 494 22.14 11.24 -1.93
N ASP A 495 23.15 11.77 -2.62
CA ASP A 495 23.50 13.19 -2.55
C ASP A 495 22.47 14.07 -3.30
N PRO A 496 22.28 15.33 -2.87
CA PRO A 496 21.47 16.29 -3.61
C PRO A 496 22.17 16.69 -4.93
N PRO A 497 21.41 16.95 -6.02
CA PRO A 497 21.98 17.39 -7.30
C PRO A 497 22.87 18.62 -7.19
N LYS A 498 23.99 18.61 -7.92
CA LYS A 498 24.93 19.72 -8.01
C LYS A 498 24.31 20.85 -8.83
N VAL A 499 24.24 22.05 -8.26
CA VAL A 499 23.70 23.24 -8.94
C VAL A 499 24.83 24.10 -9.47
N LEU A 500 24.72 24.48 -10.74
CA LEU A 500 25.62 25.39 -11.44
C LEU A 500 24.76 26.43 -12.18
N GLY A 501 25.24 27.66 -12.34
CA GLY A 501 24.45 28.72 -12.99
C GLY A 501 23.16 29.05 -12.24
N MET A 502 22.07 29.30 -12.96
CA MET A 502 20.77 29.65 -12.38
C MET A 502 19.90 28.40 -12.11
N LEU A 503 19.33 28.31 -10.90
CA LEU A 503 18.25 27.37 -10.59
C LEU A 503 16.96 28.17 -10.38
N SER A 504 15.94 27.87 -11.19
CA SER A 504 14.58 28.36 -10.95
C SER A 504 13.74 27.18 -10.47
N LEU A 505 13.11 27.31 -9.30
CA LEU A 505 12.37 26.22 -8.66
C LEU A 505 11.02 26.73 -8.15
N GLY A 506 9.94 26.07 -8.54
CA GLY A 506 8.60 26.28 -8.00
C GLY A 506 7.95 24.96 -7.56
N VAL A 507 7.18 25.03 -6.48
CA VAL A 507 6.31 23.95 -5.99
C VAL A 507 4.90 24.47 -5.77
N GLY A 508 3.91 23.61 -5.95
CA GLY A 508 2.51 23.86 -5.60
C GLY A 508 2.23 23.51 -4.14
N GLU A 509 0.96 23.53 -3.78
CA GLU A 509 0.51 23.08 -2.46
C GLU A 509 0.59 21.55 -2.37
N PRO A 510 1.04 20.97 -1.24
CA PRO A 510 0.88 19.55 -0.99
C PRO A 510 -0.60 19.21 -0.80
N GLY A 511 -1.01 18.06 -1.33
CA GLY A 511 -2.35 17.53 -1.13
C GLY A 511 -2.62 17.28 0.36
N LYS A 512 -3.87 17.46 0.77
CA LYS A 512 -4.33 17.20 2.15
C LYS A 512 -4.37 15.70 2.38
N GLY A 513 -4.23 15.27 3.63
CA GLY A 513 -4.57 13.91 3.98
C GLY A 513 -6.08 13.66 3.84
N GLY A 514 -6.44 12.47 3.41
CA GLY A 514 -7.85 12.08 3.32
C GLY A 514 -8.49 12.05 4.71
N ALA A 515 -9.79 12.34 4.81
CA ALA A 515 -10.52 12.10 6.05
C ALA A 515 -10.68 10.59 6.31
N GLY A 516 -10.85 10.19 7.57
CA GLY A 516 -11.26 8.82 7.89
C GLY A 516 -12.68 8.52 7.40
N GLY A 517 -13.13 7.27 7.59
CA GLY A 517 -14.50 6.84 7.29
C GLY A 517 -15.60 7.52 8.12
N ARG A 518 -15.22 8.41 9.04
CA ARG A 518 -16.07 9.39 9.71
C ARG A 518 -15.37 10.74 9.75
N ALA A 519 -16.09 11.79 9.35
CA ALA A 519 -15.56 13.16 9.32
C ALA A 519 -15.51 13.84 10.70
N ASP A 520 -16.21 13.28 11.69
CA ASP A 520 -16.21 13.74 13.08
C ASP A 520 -15.10 13.11 13.94
N LEU A 521 -14.26 12.24 13.35
CA LEU A 521 -13.10 11.60 13.99
C LEU A 521 -11.79 12.02 13.27
N PRO A 522 -11.28 13.25 13.53
CA PRO A 522 -10.12 13.80 12.81
C PRO A 522 -8.83 13.01 13.05
N GLU A 523 -8.72 12.24 14.12
CA GLU A 523 -7.61 11.33 14.42
C GLU A 523 -7.50 10.14 13.45
N LEU A 524 -8.54 9.91 12.63
CA LEU A 524 -8.54 8.91 11.56
C LEU A 524 -8.15 9.50 10.20
N ALA A 525 -7.93 10.81 10.10
CA ALA A 525 -7.46 11.45 8.87
C ALA A 525 -5.99 11.15 8.60
N GLY A 526 -5.62 11.05 7.32
CA GLY A 526 -4.23 10.99 6.91
C GLY A 526 -3.49 12.32 7.14
N GLN A 527 -2.17 12.28 7.09
CA GLN A 527 -1.34 13.49 7.04
C GLN A 527 -1.38 14.11 5.63
N ALA A 528 -1.21 15.43 5.56
CA ALA A 528 -0.94 16.12 4.30
C ALA A 528 0.41 15.69 3.71
N GLY A 529 0.59 15.86 2.41
CA GLY A 529 1.84 15.61 1.73
C GLY A 529 2.95 16.58 2.14
N ALA A 530 4.17 16.29 1.71
CA ALA A 530 5.29 17.22 1.85
C ALA A 530 5.30 18.25 0.71
N GLY A 531 5.22 19.54 1.04
CA GLY A 531 5.59 20.63 0.13
C GLY A 531 7.05 21.01 0.39
N ALA A 532 7.95 20.85 -0.58
CA ALA A 532 9.37 21.14 -0.40
C ALA A 532 10.11 21.38 -1.71
N GLU A 533 10.92 22.44 -1.80
CA GLU A 533 11.76 22.68 -2.97
C GLU A 533 12.74 21.51 -3.22
N MET A 534 13.34 21.00 -2.15
CA MET A 534 14.24 19.85 -2.15
C MET A 534 13.96 18.97 -0.92
N LEU A 535 13.82 17.66 -1.11
CA LEU A 535 13.48 16.72 -0.04
C LEU A 535 14.30 15.41 -0.14
N GLY A 536 15.08 15.15 0.90
CA GLY A 536 15.80 13.89 1.08
C GLY A 536 14.88 12.77 1.57
N PHE A 537 15.01 11.60 0.95
CA PHE A 537 14.39 10.33 1.34
C PHE A 537 15.46 9.38 1.87
N VAL A 538 15.02 8.38 2.64
CA VAL A 538 15.85 7.25 3.11
C VAL A 538 15.14 5.94 2.76
N GLN A 539 15.91 4.85 2.66
CA GLN A 539 15.42 3.47 2.50
C GLN A 539 15.61 2.67 3.80
#